data_AF-A0A067CH98-F1
#
_entry.id   AF-A0A067CH98-F1
#
_cell.length_a   1.000
_cell.length_b   1.000
_cell.length_c   1.000
_cell.angle_alpha   90.00
_cell.angle_beta   90.00
_cell.angle_gamma   90.00
#
_symmetry.space_group_name_H-M   'P 1'
#
loop_
_entity.id
_entity.type
_entity.pdbx_description
1 polymer ?
#
loop_
_entity_poly.entity_id
_entity_poly.type
_entity_poly.pdbx_seq_one_letter_code
_entity_poly.pdbx_strand_id
1 'polypeptide(L)'
;MTDDRQRWSASMLTFRGYTRLNDILTDEEHKHLDKKNLEHLQYVRVRHSGLNCANPTEIAMPAICLPLDRLGGAIALRDYNDVQAIIGRCRCGYVCQAYYFTRDKFGNSWKAIALKVMDKNLIAIERDDIGNEVRIMAQLQPHGMSTPLRSKHVLRWATTACARNEYIATDYVASGSLSSFLRRAYESMLKKHAQSALLPLDLRHRVAREFLETVALPLYGSILQGLVYIHTQGVCHLDIDPYNIAVGREHGPEPGSPYHYFATYIDFGSSQLLDGRLLVGAGRENPAIKAKITYRSPELKTNAQERTRYINYVKHHRGAMSLQEERREMPKGFDGRASDLYSVGVVGIELLLYGFQLPGFLGSAFVSTSSNPKWRDFFVEHFDKSGVCPTPCLFCDHKITLPESAVQILLRLVGLDVKARGSADQAALEWMAAHGDKTDMTAAQYDGVVMDDVDMASHSASSA
;
A
#
# COMPACT_ATOMS: atom_id res chain seq x y z
N MET A 1 -18.70 30.43 -15.56
CA MET A 1 -19.52 30.32 -14.33
C MET A 1 -20.00 28.88 -14.17
N THR A 2 -19.08 27.96 -13.92
CA THR A 2 -19.36 26.51 -14.01
C THR A 2 -18.62 25.68 -12.96
N ASP A 3 -17.72 26.28 -12.19
CA ASP A 3 -16.72 25.58 -11.39
C ASP A 3 -16.97 25.66 -9.86
N ASP A 4 -17.87 26.55 -9.41
CA ASP A 4 -18.23 26.64 -7.99
C ASP A 4 -18.96 25.39 -7.48
N ARG A 5 -19.75 24.71 -8.33
CA ARG A 5 -20.65 23.63 -7.87
C ARG A 5 -19.93 22.43 -7.25
N GLN A 6 -18.68 22.15 -7.62
CA GLN A 6 -17.89 21.08 -6.98
C GLN A 6 -17.36 21.48 -5.60
N ARG A 7 -16.93 22.74 -5.40
CA ARG A 7 -16.54 23.24 -4.06
C ARG A 7 -17.69 23.28 -3.05
N TRP A 8 -18.94 23.31 -3.53
CA TRP A 8 -20.13 23.38 -2.69
C TRP A 8 -20.63 22.01 -2.19
N SER A 9 -20.24 20.87 -2.80
CA SER A 9 -20.64 19.54 -2.31
C SER A 9 -19.85 19.11 -1.08
N ALA A 10 -18.52 19.22 -1.12
CA ALA A 10 -17.63 18.88 0.00
C ALA A 10 -17.89 19.77 1.22
N SER A 11 -18.18 21.06 1.01
CA SER A 11 -18.56 21.99 2.09
C SER A 11 -19.97 21.72 2.63
N MET A 12 -20.95 21.33 1.82
CA MET A 12 -22.26 20.86 2.35
C MET A 12 -22.16 19.55 3.12
N LEU A 13 -21.36 18.59 2.66
CA LEU A 13 -21.13 17.32 3.39
C LEU A 13 -20.42 17.57 4.72
N THR A 14 -19.38 18.40 4.70
CA THR A 14 -18.69 18.92 5.90
C THR A 14 -19.68 19.60 6.86
N PHE A 15 -20.50 20.52 6.37
CA PHE A 15 -21.46 21.26 7.19
C PHE A 15 -22.55 20.35 7.77
N ARG A 16 -23.13 19.46 6.97
CA ARG A 16 -24.13 18.47 7.44
C ARG A 16 -23.55 17.50 8.46
N GLY A 17 -22.31 17.05 8.27
CA GLY A 17 -21.61 16.22 9.25
C GLY A 17 -21.29 16.97 10.54
N TYR A 18 -20.90 18.24 10.43
CA TYR A 18 -20.60 19.11 11.56
C TYR A 18 -21.84 19.47 12.39
N THR A 19 -22.92 19.97 11.77
CA THR A 19 -24.20 20.24 12.47
C THR A 19 -24.68 18.98 13.18
N ARG A 20 -24.66 17.83 12.49
CA ARG A 20 -25.08 16.55 13.07
C ARG A 20 -24.16 16.03 14.19
N LEU A 21 -22.88 16.38 14.19
CA LEU A 21 -21.98 16.09 15.31
C LEU A 21 -22.37 16.92 16.54
N ASN A 22 -22.64 18.21 16.37
CA ASN A 22 -23.10 19.09 17.44
C ASN A 22 -24.50 18.68 17.97
N ASP A 23 -25.39 18.17 17.10
CA ASP A 23 -26.69 17.59 17.49
C ASP A 23 -26.55 16.28 18.31
N ILE A 24 -25.39 15.62 18.27
CA ILE A 24 -25.11 14.31 18.89
C ILE A 24 -24.20 14.44 20.14
N LEU A 25 -23.49 15.56 20.29
CA LEU A 25 -22.45 15.76 21.32
C LEU A 25 -22.65 17.11 22.02
N THR A 26 -23.15 17.10 23.25
CA THR A 26 -23.13 18.31 24.09
C THR A 26 -21.72 18.62 24.61
N ASP A 27 -21.47 19.87 25.03
CA ASP A 27 -20.15 20.32 25.53
C ASP A 27 -19.62 19.52 26.74
N GLU A 28 -20.51 18.91 27.53
CA GLU A 28 -20.15 17.99 28.62
C GLU A 28 -19.76 16.61 28.06
N GLU A 29 -20.55 16.05 27.13
CA GLU A 29 -20.31 14.74 26.52
C GLU A 29 -19.06 14.71 25.64
N HIS A 30 -18.67 15.85 25.06
CA HIS A 30 -17.41 16.03 24.34
C HIS A 30 -16.14 15.68 25.15
N LYS A 31 -16.24 15.58 26.48
CA LYS A 31 -15.15 15.15 27.37
C LYS A 31 -15.06 13.63 27.49
N HIS A 32 -16.17 12.92 27.25
CA HIS A 32 -16.31 11.47 27.43
C HIS A 32 -17.03 10.85 26.21
N LEU A 33 -16.29 10.68 25.11
CA LEU A 33 -16.71 9.85 23.97
C LEU A 33 -16.71 8.36 24.38
N ASP A 34 -17.75 7.99 25.12
CA ASP A 34 -18.02 6.62 25.57
C ASP A 34 -18.69 5.79 24.46
N LYS A 35 -18.53 4.46 24.53
CA LYS A 35 -19.06 3.50 23.55
C LYS A 35 -20.55 3.67 23.29
N LYS A 36 -21.31 4.07 24.32
CA LYS A 36 -22.74 4.33 24.29
C LYS A 36 -23.15 5.27 23.13
N ASN A 37 -22.38 6.33 22.87
CA ASN A 37 -22.73 7.28 21.81
C ASN A 37 -22.40 6.73 20.41
N LEU A 38 -21.50 5.75 20.30
CA LEU A 38 -21.24 5.01 19.05
C LEU A 38 -22.31 3.96 18.71
N GLU A 39 -23.16 3.59 19.68
CA GLU A 39 -24.33 2.72 19.46
C GLU A 39 -25.50 3.48 18.83
N HIS A 40 -25.58 4.80 19.03
CA HIS A 40 -26.59 5.68 18.45
C HIS A 40 -26.24 6.20 17.03
N LEU A 41 -25.08 5.83 16.49
CA LEU A 41 -24.72 6.13 15.10
C LEU A 41 -25.80 5.58 14.13
N GLN A 42 -26.19 6.39 13.16
CA GLN A 42 -26.98 5.91 12.03
C GLN A 42 -26.08 5.19 11.03
N TYR A 43 -26.59 4.10 10.46
CA TYR A 43 -25.87 3.28 9.48
C TYR A 43 -26.70 3.14 8.20
N VAL A 44 -26.03 3.21 7.05
CA VAL A 44 -26.59 2.81 5.75
C VAL A 44 -26.10 1.41 5.38
N ARG A 45 -26.83 0.72 4.51
CA ARG A 45 -26.45 -0.60 4.00
C ARG A 45 -25.69 -0.46 2.69
N VAL A 46 -24.45 -0.94 2.66
CA VAL A 46 -23.61 -0.98 1.46
C VAL A 46 -23.26 -2.42 1.13
N ARG A 47 -23.63 -2.87 -0.07
CA ARG A 47 -23.42 -4.24 -0.53
C ARG A 47 -21.94 -4.50 -0.84
N HIS A 48 -21.36 -5.53 -0.22
CA HIS A 48 -20.07 -6.14 -0.60
C HIS A 48 -20.31 -7.51 -1.25
N SER A 49 -19.37 -8.00 -2.05
CA SER A 49 -19.40 -9.34 -2.67
C SER A 49 -19.06 -10.51 -1.71
N GLY A 50 -18.89 -10.23 -0.41
CA GLY A 50 -18.30 -11.11 0.61
C GLY A 50 -16.96 -11.78 0.27
N LEU A 51 -16.68 -12.86 1.00
CA LEU A 51 -15.51 -13.74 0.85
C LEU A 51 -15.36 -14.23 -0.60
N ASN A 52 -14.13 -14.13 -1.14
CA ASN A 52 -13.76 -14.53 -2.50
C ASN A 52 -14.70 -13.99 -3.61
N CYS A 53 -15.36 -12.85 -3.35
CA CYS A 53 -16.41 -12.27 -4.18
C CYS A 53 -17.64 -13.17 -4.48
N ALA A 54 -17.78 -14.30 -3.79
CA ALA A 54 -18.78 -15.33 -4.09
C ALA A 54 -20.07 -15.23 -3.25
N ASN A 55 -20.02 -14.58 -2.08
CA ASN A 55 -21.10 -14.56 -1.09
C ASN A 55 -21.51 -13.12 -0.74
N PRO A 56 -22.30 -12.41 -1.58
CA PRO A 56 -22.67 -11.02 -1.32
C PRO A 56 -23.35 -10.80 0.05
N THR A 57 -22.94 -9.75 0.74
CA THR A 57 -23.42 -9.37 2.08
C THR A 57 -23.59 -7.86 2.19
N GLU A 58 -24.29 -7.37 3.22
CA GLU A 58 -24.49 -5.93 3.47
C GLU A 58 -23.74 -5.45 4.71
N ILE A 59 -22.78 -4.55 4.49
CA ILE A 59 -22.04 -3.89 5.56
C ILE A 59 -22.84 -2.68 6.06
N ALA A 60 -22.87 -2.50 7.38
CA ALA A 60 -23.46 -1.33 8.02
C ALA A 60 -22.42 -0.19 8.08
N MET A 61 -22.43 0.70 7.08
CA MET A 61 -21.50 1.83 6.99
C MET A 61 -22.05 3.05 7.75
N PRO A 62 -21.26 3.81 8.54
CA PRO A 62 -21.77 4.99 9.27
C PRO A 62 -22.28 6.08 8.32
N ALA A 63 -23.48 6.61 8.56
CA ALA A 63 -24.20 7.35 7.52
C ALA A 63 -23.59 8.71 7.14
N ILE A 64 -23.03 9.47 8.10
CA ILE A 64 -22.52 10.84 7.87
C ILE A 64 -21.30 11.16 8.75
N CYS A 65 -21.27 10.73 10.02
CA CYS A 65 -20.24 11.15 10.98
C CYS A 65 -19.76 10.00 11.88
N LEU A 66 -18.52 10.08 12.35
CA LEU A 66 -17.89 9.14 13.27
C LEU A 66 -16.93 9.89 14.22
N PRO A 67 -17.19 9.95 15.54
CA PRO A 67 -16.21 10.40 16.52
C PRO A 67 -14.99 9.47 16.56
N LEU A 68 -13.78 10.03 16.56
CA LEU A 68 -12.54 9.26 16.36
C LEU A 68 -11.68 9.14 17.62
N ASP A 69 -11.45 10.23 18.35
CA ASP A 69 -10.44 10.27 19.42
C ASP A 69 -10.85 11.02 20.69
N ARG A 70 -10.08 10.79 21.76
CA ARG A 70 -10.30 11.36 23.10
C ARG A 70 -10.02 12.87 23.22
N LEU A 71 -9.46 13.50 22.19
CA LEU A 71 -9.29 14.95 22.13
C LEU A 71 -10.55 15.63 21.54
N GLY A 72 -11.54 14.83 21.13
CA GLY A 72 -12.77 15.27 20.47
C GLY A 72 -12.63 15.42 18.96
N GLY A 73 -11.60 14.82 18.36
CA GLY A 73 -11.48 14.74 16.91
C GLY A 73 -12.56 13.85 16.30
N ALA A 74 -13.11 14.27 15.16
CA ALA A 74 -14.25 13.64 14.52
C ALA A 74 -14.08 13.56 13.00
N ILE A 75 -14.77 12.60 12.38
CA ILE A 75 -14.76 12.34 10.94
C ILE A 75 -16.14 12.68 10.36
N ALA A 76 -16.17 13.43 9.25
CA ALA A 76 -17.32 13.51 8.35
C ALA A 76 -17.06 12.67 7.09
N LEU A 77 -18.07 11.91 6.68
CA LEU A 77 -18.05 10.99 5.55
C LEU A 77 -18.76 11.58 4.33
N ARG A 78 -18.29 11.22 3.13
CA ARG A 78 -19.01 11.49 1.89
C ARG A 78 -20.24 10.57 1.79
N ASP A 79 -21.27 11.02 1.08
CA ASP A 79 -22.46 10.21 0.78
C ASP A 79 -22.04 9.00 -0.08
N TYR A 80 -22.43 7.77 0.28
CA TYR A 80 -22.00 6.56 -0.43
C TYR A 80 -22.55 6.42 -1.87
N ASN A 81 -23.43 7.32 -2.30
CA ASN A 81 -23.84 7.46 -3.71
C ASN A 81 -22.84 8.30 -4.53
N ASP A 82 -21.92 9.03 -3.89
CA ASP A 82 -20.77 9.66 -4.52
C ASP A 82 -19.73 8.60 -4.92
N VAL A 83 -19.38 8.59 -6.21
CA VAL A 83 -18.40 7.66 -6.80
C VAL A 83 -16.98 7.82 -6.23
N GLN A 84 -16.71 8.89 -5.48
CA GLN A 84 -15.46 9.11 -4.74
C GLN A 84 -15.53 8.68 -3.25
N ALA A 85 -16.71 8.39 -2.70
CA ALA A 85 -16.85 8.08 -1.28
C ALA A 85 -16.17 6.75 -0.88
N ILE A 86 -16.10 5.78 -1.80
CA ILE A 86 -15.39 4.51 -1.62
C ILE A 86 -14.20 4.48 -2.58
N ILE A 87 -13.00 4.71 -2.03
CA ILE A 87 -11.73 4.76 -2.77
C ILE A 87 -11.00 3.42 -2.82
N GLY A 88 -11.45 2.43 -2.06
CA GLY A 88 -10.84 1.11 -2.02
C GLY A 88 -11.68 0.07 -1.29
N ARG A 89 -11.22 -1.19 -1.38
CA ARG A 89 -11.90 -2.35 -0.79
C ARG A 89 -10.86 -3.29 -0.18
N CYS A 90 -11.07 -3.69 1.05
CA CYS A 90 -10.29 -4.70 1.76
C CYS A 90 -11.21 -5.86 2.13
N ARG A 91 -10.75 -7.11 2.22
CA ARG A 91 -11.58 -8.34 2.37
C ARG A 91 -12.79 -8.20 3.30
N CYS A 92 -12.57 -7.57 4.46
CA CYS A 92 -13.54 -7.34 5.52
C CYS A 92 -14.38 -6.05 5.42
N GLY A 93 -14.23 -5.22 4.39
CA GLY A 93 -14.92 -3.94 4.27
C GLY A 93 -14.41 -2.99 3.19
N TYR A 94 -14.40 -1.69 3.51
CA TYR A 94 -14.18 -0.61 2.54
C TYR A 94 -13.18 0.41 3.04
N VAL A 95 -12.48 1.06 2.11
CA VAL A 95 -11.66 2.24 2.37
C VAL A 95 -12.39 3.43 1.76
N CYS A 96 -12.75 4.41 2.59
CA CYS A 96 -13.54 5.57 2.20
C CYS A 96 -12.71 6.85 2.25
N GLN A 97 -12.97 7.79 1.33
CA GLN A 97 -12.47 9.16 1.50
C GLN A 97 -13.36 9.89 2.50
N ALA A 98 -12.74 10.50 3.50
CA ALA A 98 -13.44 11.23 4.56
C ALA A 98 -12.63 12.46 5.01
N TYR A 99 -13.24 13.32 5.82
CA TYR A 99 -12.60 14.52 6.33
C TYR A 99 -12.54 14.48 7.86
N TYR A 100 -11.35 14.67 8.43
CA TYR A 100 -11.10 14.71 9.86
C TYR A 100 -10.99 16.16 10.36
N PHE A 101 -11.62 16.44 11.50
CA PHE A 101 -11.70 17.75 12.14
C PHE A 101 -11.09 17.67 13.54
N THR A 102 -10.35 18.71 13.93
CA THR A 102 -9.74 18.85 15.27
C THR A 102 -10.61 19.74 16.15
N ARG A 103 -10.76 19.38 17.43
CA ARG A 103 -11.70 20.05 18.36
C ARG A 103 -11.36 21.54 18.59
N ASP A 104 -10.10 21.91 18.49
CA ASP A 104 -9.62 23.29 18.62
C ASP A 104 -9.83 24.15 17.36
N LYS A 105 -10.22 23.55 16.22
CA LYS A 105 -10.30 24.22 14.91
C LYS A 105 -11.52 23.78 14.08
N PHE A 106 -12.61 23.38 14.73
CA PHE A 106 -13.88 23.07 14.06
C PHE A 106 -14.29 24.19 13.08
N GLY A 107 -14.73 23.80 11.88
CA GLY A 107 -15.03 24.70 10.76
C GLY A 107 -13.81 25.34 10.07
N ASN A 108 -12.75 25.67 10.80
CA ASN A 108 -11.62 26.47 10.31
C ASN A 108 -10.42 25.67 9.77
N SER A 109 -10.26 24.40 10.16
CA SER A 109 -9.30 23.51 9.50
C SER A 109 -9.74 22.05 9.53
N TRP A 110 -9.59 21.38 8.40
CA TRP A 110 -9.90 19.96 8.19
C TRP A 110 -8.75 19.27 7.46
N LYS A 111 -8.76 17.93 7.47
CA LYS A 111 -7.76 17.11 6.76
C LYS A 111 -8.45 15.96 6.03
N ALA A 112 -8.12 15.75 4.76
CA ALA A 112 -8.53 14.55 4.04
C ALA A 112 -7.86 13.31 4.66
N ILE A 113 -8.66 12.26 4.89
CA ILE A 113 -8.24 10.98 5.45
C ILE A 113 -8.81 9.82 4.63
N ALA A 114 -8.15 8.67 4.71
CA ALA A 114 -8.71 7.39 4.30
C ALA A 114 -9.26 6.67 5.54
N LEU A 115 -10.51 6.23 5.51
CA LEU A 115 -11.13 5.45 6.60
C LEU A 115 -11.36 4.01 6.15
N LYS A 116 -10.59 3.07 6.71
CA LYS A 116 -10.80 1.62 6.60
C LYS A 116 -11.94 1.24 7.56
N VAL A 117 -13.12 0.97 7.03
CA VAL A 117 -14.32 0.51 7.75
C VAL A 117 -14.47 -0.99 7.56
N MET A 118 -14.48 -1.76 8.65
CA MET A 118 -14.39 -3.22 8.59
C MET A 118 -15.49 -3.88 9.44
N ASP A 119 -16.33 -4.73 8.82
CA ASP A 119 -17.43 -5.42 9.50
C ASP A 119 -16.92 -6.55 10.39
N LYS A 120 -17.35 -6.61 11.65
CA LYS A 120 -16.83 -7.60 12.63
C LYS A 120 -17.16 -9.05 12.29
N ASN A 121 -18.25 -9.31 11.58
CA ASN A 121 -18.58 -10.65 11.11
C ASN A 121 -17.64 -11.05 9.96
N LEU A 122 -17.37 -10.13 9.03
CA LEU A 122 -16.39 -10.38 7.97
C LEU A 122 -14.96 -10.55 8.51
N ILE A 123 -14.54 -9.74 9.50
CA ILE A 123 -13.25 -9.93 10.21
C ILE A 123 -13.15 -11.36 10.76
N ALA A 124 -14.19 -11.85 11.43
CA ALA A 124 -14.23 -13.21 12.00
C ALA A 124 -14.25 -14.32 10.94
N ILE A 125 -14.93 -14.11 9.81
CA ILE A 125 -14.96 -15.05 8.67
C ILE A 125 -13.60 -15.12 7.97
N GLU A 126 -13.00 -13.97 7.68
CA GLU A 126 -11.68 -13.85 7.07
C GLU A 126 -10.54 -14.28 7.99
N ARG A 127 -10.75 -14.21 9.31
CA ARG A 127 -9.72 -14.38 10.35
C ARG A 127 -8.59 -13.36 10.24
N ASP A 128 -8.96 -12.12 9.94
CA ASP A 128 -8.04 -10.99 9.90
C ASP A 128 -7.80 -10.44 11.32
N ASP A 129 -6.55 -10.20 11.71
CA ASP A 129 -6.17 -9.74 13.05
C ASP A 129 -5.95 -8.22 13.08
N ILE A 130 -7.03 -7.48 13.33
CA ILE A 130 -7.00 -6.02 13.45
C ILE A 130 -6.19 -5.57 14.68
N GLY A 131 -6.11 -6.40 15.73
CA GLY A 131 -5.28 -6.14 16.90
C GLY A 131 -3.79 -6.20 16.56
N ASN A 132 -3.39 -7.10 15.67
CA ASN A 132 -2.05 -7.12 15.09
C ASN A 132 -1.80 -5.90 14.19
N GLU A 133 -2.71 -5.56 13.27
CA GLU A 133 -2.53 -4.38 12.39
C GLU A 133 -2.29 -3.11 13.22
N VAL A 134 -3.15 -2.84 14.20
CA VAL A 134 -3.01 -1.71 15.14
C VAL A 134 -1.70 -1.77 15.95
N ARG A 135 -1.27 -2.96 16.39
CA ARG A 135 0.02 -3.14 17.09
C ARG A 135 1.22 -2.85 16.20
N ILE A 136 1.20 -3.25 14.93
CA ILE A 136 2.27 -2.95 13.96
C ILE A 136 2.32 -1.44 13.70
N MET A 137 1.17 -0.80 13.47
CA MET A 137 1.11 0.64 13.25
C MET A 137 1.62 1.44 14.47
N ALA A 138 1.34 0.96 15.69
CA ALA A 138 1.85 1.54 16.93
C ALA A 138 3.36 1.32 17.17
N GLN A 139 3.92 0.19 16.71
CA GLN A 139 5.37 -0.03 16.70
C GLN A 139 6.09 0.87 15.68
N LEU A 140 5.44 1.15 14.55
CA LEU A 140 6.00 2.01 13.51
C LEU A 140 6.00 3.49 13.91
N GLN A 141 4.86 4.05 14.37
CA GLN A 141 4.82 5.44 14.83
C GLN A 141 3.62 5.77 15.76
N PRO A 142 3.70 6.88 16.54
CA PRO A 142 2.67 7.23 17.52
C PRO A 142 1.25 7.35 16.94
N HIS A 143 0.28 6.91 17.73
CA HIS A 143 -1.16 7.03 17.45
C HIS A 143 -1.62 8.50 17.45
N GLY A 144 -2.45 8.86 16.46
CA GLY A 144 -3.22 10.10 16.38
C GLY A 144 -3.00 10.87 15.09
N MET A 145 -4.07 11.28 14.41
CA MET A 145 -4.02 12.02 13.13
C MET A 145 -3.22 13.34 13.20
N SER A 146 -3.12 13.91 14.40
CA SER A 146 -2.43 15.16 14.70
C SER A 146 -0.99 15.00 15.23
N THR A 147 -0.43 13.78 15.33
CA THR A 147 0.92 13.58 15.90
C THR A 147 1.99 14.39 15.16
N PRO A 148 2.85 15.18 15.85
CA PRO A 148 3.91 15.92 15.18
C PRO A 148 5.01 14.97 14.66
N LEU A 149 5.36 13.95 15.44
CA LEU A 149 6.34 12.93 15.09
C LEU A 149 5.73 11.93 14.09
N ARG A 150 6.32 11.85 12.89
CA ARG A 150 5.99 10.86 11.85
C ARG A 150 7.19 10.56 10.97
N SER A 151 7.20 9.39 10.33
CA SER A 151 7.97 9.16 9.11
C SER A 151 7.14 9.53 7.88
N LYS A 152 7.78 9.95 6.77
CA LYS A 152 7.07 10.12 5.48
C LYS A 152 6.75 8.77 4.81
N HIS A 153 7.36 7.69 5.28
CA HIS A 153 7.21 6.34 4.72
C HIS A 153 6.11 5.48 5.37
N VAL A 154 5.41 5.98 6.40
CA VAL A 154 4.24 5.33 7.01
C VAL A 154 3.16 6.38 7.27
N LEU A 155 1.89 6.07 7.02
CA LEU A 155 0.78 7.01 7.26
C LEU A 155 0.53 7.22 8.76
N ARG A 156 0.31 8.49 9.16
CA ARG A 156 -0.31 8.77 10.48
C ARG A 156 -1.65 8.06 10.54
N TRP A 157 -2.02 7.61 11.73
CA TRP A 157 -3.16 6.73 11.91
C TRP A 157 -3.86 6.95 13.25
N ALA A 158 -5.13 6.58 13.31
CA ALA A 158 -5.92 6.48 14.53
C ALA A 158 -6.95 5.34 14.38
N THR A 159 -7.45 4.81 15.48
CA THR A 159 -8.42 3.70 15.46
C THR A 159 -9.53 3.89 16.49
N THR A 160 -10.73 3.43 16.15
CA THR A 160 -11.92 3.43 17.02
C THR A 160 -12.79 2.21 16.66
N ALA A 161 -13.78 1.89 17.49
CA ALA A 161 -14.58 0.68 17.36
C ALA A 161 -16.01 0.89 17.88
N CYS A 162 -17.00 0.32 17.18
CA CYS A 162 -18.40 0.28 17.67
C CYS A 162 -18.89 -1.17 17.81
N ALA A 163 -20.18 -1.37 18.07
CA ALA A 163 -20.79 -2.71 18.14
C ALA A 163 -20.77 -3.47 16.78
N ARG A 164 -20.68 -2.77 15.64
CA ARG A 164 -20.77 -3.35 14.28
C ARG A 164 -19.42 -3.51 13.58
N ASN A 165 -18.55 -2.49 13.70
CA ASN A 165 -17.35 -2.35 12.89
C ASN A 165 -16.11 -2.03 13.73
N GLU A 166 -14.94 -2.39 13.20
CA GLU A 166 -13.66 -1.79 13.54
C GLU A 166 -13.33 -0.69 12.53
N TYR A 167 -12.60 0.36 12.95
CA TYR A 167 -12.22 1.49 12.12
C TYR A 167 -10.73 1.80 12.24
N ILE A 168 -10.04 1.99 11.11
CA ILE A 168 -8.69 2.59 11.07
C ILE A 168 -8.73 3.80 10.13
N ALA A 169 -8.46 4.98 10.68
CA ALA A 169 -8.28 6.22 9.92
C ALA A 169 -6.80 6.43 9.63
N THR A 170 -6.45 6.84 8.42
CA THR A 170 -5.07 7.20 8.01
C THR A 170 -5.02 8.47 7.15
N ASP A 171 -3.83 9.08 7.04
CA ASP A 171 -3.61 10.23 6.15
C ASP A 171 -3.98 9.89 4.68
N TYR A 172 -4.80 10.72 4.02
CA TYR A 172 -5.15 10.50 2.62
C TYR A 172 -3.97 10.83 1.69
N VAL A 173 -3.63 9.90 0.80
CA VAL A 173 -2.57 10.08 -0.21
C VAL A 173 -3.20 10.35 -1.57
N ALA A 174 -3.20 11.62 -1.99
CA ALA A 174 -3.88 12.05 -3.21
C ALA A 174 -3.37 11.39 -4.51
N SER A 175 -2.10 10.96 -4.56
CA SER A 175 -1.59 10.20 -5.71
C SER A 175 -1.98 8.72 -5.72
N GLY A 176 -2.60 8.22 -4.64
CA GLY A 176 -3.04 6.83 -4.51
C GLY A 176 -1.88 5.83 -4.44
N SER A 177 -2.17 4.59 -4.85
CA SER A 177 -1.17 3.51 -4.92
C SER A 177 -0.13 3.73 -6.01
N LEU A 178 1.04 3.11 -5.86
CA LEU A 178 2.13 3.09 -6.83
C LEU A 178 1.62 2.67 -8.21
N SER A 179 0.87 1.56 -8.32
CA SER A 179 0.23 1.11 -9.56
C SER A 179 -0.60 2.21 -10.25
N SER A 180 -1.41 2.95 -9.48
CA SER A 180 -2.25 4.04 -10.00
C SER A 180 -1.44 5.29 -10.38
N PHE A 181 -0.37 5.58 -9.63
CA PHE A 181 0.54 6.68 -9.90
C PHE A 181 1.36 6.45 -11.18
N LEU A 182 2.00 5.29 -11.31
CA LEU A 182 2.82 4.94 -12.48
C LEU A 182 2.02 5.02 -13.79
N ARG A 183 0.76 4.57 -13.77
CA ARG A 183 -0.16 4.70 -14.92
C ARG A 183 -0.32 6.15 -15.35
N ARG A 184 -0.71 7.04 -14.42
CA ARG A 184 -0.94 8.46 -14.74
C ARG A 184 0.36 9.20 -15.07
N ALA A 185 1.48 8.88 -14.43
CA ALA A 185 2.79 9.45 -14.75
C ALA A 185 3.23 9.09 -16.18
N TYR A 186 3.04 7.83 -16.58
CA TYR A 186 3.32 7.35 -17.93
C TYR A 186 2.40 8.00 -18.98
N GLU A 187 1.09 8.05 -18.73
CA GLU A 187 0.11 8.74 -19.59
C GLU A 187 0.43 10.24 -19.73
N SER A 188 0.88 10.89 -18.66
CA SER A 188 1.26 12.30 -18.67
C SER A 188 2.53 12.55 -19.50
N MET A 189 3.54 11.68 -19.43
CA MET A 189 4.73 11.80 -20.28
C MET A 189 4.45 11.42 -21.75
N LEU A 190 3.52 10.50 -22.02
CA LEU A 190 3.01 10.32 -23.40
C LEU A 190 2.36 11.61 -23.93
N LYS A 191 1.53 12.29 -23.12
CA LYS A 191 0.92 13.59 -23.49
C LYS A 191 1.98 14.67 -23.72
N LYS A 192 2.99 14.77 -22.85
CA LYS A 192 4.13 15.70 -22.96
C LYS A 192 4.87 15.58 -24.31
N HIS A 193 5.03 14.36 -24.83
CA HIS A 193 5.70 14.11 -26.11
C HIS A 193 4.73 13.89 -27.29
N ALA A 194 3.43 14.12 -27.13
CA ALA A 194 2.42 13.82 -28.17
C ALA A 194 2.58 14.65 -29.47
N GLN A 195 3.26 15.79 -29.42
CA GLN A 195 3.58 16.63 -30.58
C GLN A 195 5.01 16.38 -31.13
N SER A 196 5.68 15.32 -30.68
CA SER A 196 7.05 15.00 -31.12
C SER A 196 7.07 14.47 -32.56
N ALA A 197 8.02 14.96 -33.36
CA ALA A 197 8.29 14.47 -34.72
C ALA A 197 9.03 13.12 -34.79
N LEU A 198 9.15 12.40 -33.67
CA LEU A 198 9.76 11.07 -33.61
C LEU A 198 8.83 9.99 -34.20
N LEU A 199 9.43 8.92 -34.75
CA LEU A 199 8.68 7.73 -35.11
C LEU A 199 8.07 7.07 -33.85
N PRO A 200 6.93 6.37 -33.94
CA PRO A 200 6.21 5.85 -32.76
C PRO A 200 7.03 4.92 -31.86
N LEU A 201 8.04 4.22 -32.39
CA LEU A 201 8.94 3.37 -31.62
C LEU A 201 10.02 4.19 -30.89
N ASP A 202 10.67 5.14 -31.56
CA ASP A 202 11.67 6.03 -30.96
C ASP A 202 11.06 6.93 -29.88
N LEU A 203 9.81 7.37 -30.09
CA LEU A 203 8.99 8.06 -29.11
C LEU A 203 8.82 7.22 -27.83
N ARG A 204 8.46 5.93 -27.97
CA ARG A 204 8.33 5.00 -26.83
C ARG A 204 9.68 4.78 -26.13
N HIS A 205 10.78 4.66 -26.87
CA HIS A 205 12.13 4.58 -26.27
C HIS A 205 12.62 5.88 -25.62
N ARG A 206 12.11 7.05 -26.02
CA ARG A 206 12.35 8.32 -25.30
C ARG A 206 11.55 8.35 -24.00
N VAL A 207 10.24 8.10 -24.06
CA VAL A 207 9.36 8.12 -22.89
C VAL A 207 9.76 7.04 -21.88
N ALA A 208 10.19 5.85 -22.31
CA ALA A 208 10.66 4.79 -21.42
C ALA A 208 11.91 5.21 -20.62
N ARG A 209 12.89 5.85 -21.26
CA ARG A 209 14.11 6.34 -20.59
C ARG A 209 13.84 7.53 -19.68
N GLU A 210 13.01 8.48 -20.12
CA GLU A 210 12.61 9.60 -19.27
C GLU A 210 11.82 9.12 -18.03
N PHE A 211 10.92 8.13 -18.19
CA PHE A 211 10.22 7.49 -17.07
C PHE A 211 11.19 6.79 -16.12
N LEU A 212 12.15 6.03 -16.65
CA LEU A 212 13.18 5.36 -15.87
C LEU A 212 13.98 6.37 -15.03
N GLU A 213 14.49 7.43 -15.66
CA GLU A 213 15.36 8.43 -15.04
C GLU A 213 14.65 9.37 -14.06
N THR A 214 13.42 9.79 -14.36
CA THR A 214 12.70 10.84 -13.60
C THR A 214 11.60 10.32 -12.66
N VAL A 215 11.14 9.07 -12.83
CA VAL A 215 10.07 8.48 -12.01
C VAL A 215 10.55 7.20 -11.32
N ALA A 216 11.06 6.22 -12.08
CA ALA A 216 11.34 4.90 -11.53
C ALA A 216 12.53 4.89 -10.56
N LEU A 217 13.69 5.44 -10.97
CA LEU A 217 14.91 5.40 -10.16
C LEU A 217 14.81 6.21 -8.84
N PRO A 218 14.24 7.44 -8.82
CA PRO A 218 14.03 8.18 -7.57
C PRO A 218 13.04 7.48 -6.63
N LEU A 219 11.89 7.04 -7.17
CA LEU A 219 10.84 6.45 -6.36
C LEU A 219 11.26 5.09 -5.77
N TYR A 220 12.06 4.30 -6.48
CA TYR A 220 12.64 3.07 -5.92
C TYR A 220 13.61 3.34 -4.77
N GLY A 221 14.42 4.39 -4.85
CA GLY A 221 15.25 4.85 -3.73
C GLY A 221 14.40 5.15 -2.50
N SER A 222 13.27 5.83 -2.67
CA SER A 222 12.33 6.08 -1.58
C SER A 222 11.59 4.81 -1.07
N ILE A 223 11.36 3.80 -1.90
CA ILE A 223 10.83 2.50 -1.47
C ILE A 223 11.85 1.82 -0.54
N LEU A 224 13.13 1.80 -0.91
CA LEU A 224 14.20 1.25 -0.09
C LEU A 224 14.37 2.02 1.23
N GLN A 225 14.37 3.35 1.21
CA GLN A 225 14.39 4.20 2.43
C GLN A 225 13.21 3.88 3.37
N GLY A 226 12.01 3.68 2.82
CA GLY A 226 10.85 3.27 3.61
C GLY A 226 10.96 1.86 4.20
N LEU A 227 11.60 0.93 3.48
CA LEU A 227 11.86 -0.41 3.99
C LEU A 227 12.87 -0.39 5.16
N VAL A 228 13.92 0.43 5.08
CA VAL A 228 14.87 0.66 6.19
C VAL A 228 14.13 1.11 7.45
N TYR A 229 13.21 2.06 7.30
CA TYR A 229 12.41 2.54 8.43
C TYR A 229 11.57 1.42 9.08
N ILE A 230 10.91 0.58 8.28
CA ILE A 230 10.10 -0.54 8.77
C ILE A 230 10.98 -1.59 9.48
N HIS A 231 12.08 -2.00 8.85
CA HIS A 231 12.97 -3.05 9.37
C HIS A 231 13.74 -2.61 10.62
N THR A 232 14.09 -1.34 10.75
CA THR A 232 14.73 -0.79 11.97
C THR A 232 13.78 -0.71 13.17
N GLN A 233 12.46 -0.68 12.96
CA GLN A 233 11.46 -0.85 14.04
C GLN A 233 11.17 -2.33 14.37
N GLY A 234 11.90 -3.29 13.80
CA GLY A 234 11.69 -4.72 14.03
C GLY A 234 10.41 -5.28 13.41
N VAL A 235 9.84 -4.57 12.43
CA VAL A 235 8.65 -4.97 11.67
C VAL A 235 9.06 -5.60 10.35
N CYS A 236 8.30 -6.60 9.89
CA CYS A 236 8.30 -7.07 8.50
C CYS A 236 6.91 -6.83 7.90
N HIS A 237 6.84 -6.30 6.67
CA HIS A 237 5.58 -5.91 6.04
C HIS A 237 4.79 -7.11 5.48
N LEU A 238 5.48 -8.05 4.84
CA LEU A 238 5.06 -9.39 4.40
C LEU A 238 3.99 -9.47 3.30
N ASP A 239 3.33 -8.37 2.92
CA ASP A 239 2.54 -8.25 1.68
C ASP A 239 2.90 -6.97 0.91
N ILE A 240 4.16 -6.81 0.52
CA ILE A 240 4.62 -5.67 -0.28
C ILE A 240 4.30 -5.90 -1.75
N ASP A 241 3.51 -5.01 -2.34
CA ASP A 241 3.25 -4.94 -3.78
C ASP A 241 2.95 -3.48 -4.22
N PRO A 242 2.74 -3.18 -5.52
CA PRO A 242 2.43 -1.83 -6.01
C PRO A 242 1.06 -1.27 -5.63
N TYR A 243 0.25 -1.99 -4.86
CA TYR A 243 -1.03 -1.54 -4.32
C TYR A 243 -0.88 -1.16 -2.84
N ASN A 244 -0.06 -1.91 -2.09
CA ASN A 244 0.29 -1.65 -0.68
C ASN A 244 1.44 -0.64 -0.48
N ILE A 245 1.92 -0.03 -1.57
CA ILE A 245 2.75 1.19 -1.55
C ILE A 245 1.91 2.33 -2.12
N ALA A 246 1.78 3.42 -1.37
CA ALA A 246 1.21 4.69 -1.82
C ALA A 246 2.32 5.69 -2.18
N VAL A 247 2.00 6.69 -3.00
CA VAL A 247 2.97 7.72 -3.43
C VAL A 247 2.61 9.07 -2.78
N GLY A 248 3.34 9.43 -1.73
CA GLY A 248 3.25 10.75 -1.13
C GLY A 248 3.87 11.83 -2.03
N ARG A 249 3.46 13.08 -1.81
CA ARG A 249 4.06 14.27 -2.42
C ARG A 249 4.34 15.33 -1.36
N GLU A 250 5.48 15.98 -1.46
CA GLU A 250 5.84 17.20 -0.72
C GLU A 250 6.31 18.27 -1.71
N HIS A 251 6.19 19.54 -1.36
CA HIS A 251 6.80 20.61 -2.16
C HIS A 251 8.32 20.55 -1.97
N GLY A 252 9.08 20.84 -3.04
CA GLY A 252 10.50 21.12 -2.90
C GLY A 252 10.78 22.32 -1.96
N PRO A 253 12.05 22.54 -1.58
CA PRO A 253 12.42 23.48 -0.52
C PRO A 253 12.12 24.96 -0.81
N GLU A 254 11.91 25.33 -2.07
CA GLU A 254 11.63 26.72 -2.47
C GLU A 254 10.16 26.91 -2.92
N PRO A 255 9.51 28.05 -2.63
CA PRO A 255 8.17 28.35 -3.12
C PRO A 255 8.08 28.32 -4.66
N GLY A 256 7.30 27.38 -5.19
CA GLY A 256 7.19 27.15 -6.64
C GLY A 256 8.09 26.03 -7.18
N SER A 257 8.91 25.39 -6.34
CA SER A 257 9.50 24.09 -6.68
C SER A 257 8.40 23.06 -6.99
N PRO A 258 8.61 22.17 -7.97
CA PRO A 258 7.67 21.08 -8.26
C PRO A 258 7.61 20.08 -7.09
N TYR A 259 6.64 19.16 -7.17
CA TYR A 259 6.48 18.13 -6.15
C TYR A 259 7.61 17.11 -6.17
N HIS A 260 8.15 16.82 -4.99
CA HIS A 260 9.03 15.69 -4.73
C HIS A 260 8.15 14.51 -4.31
N TYR A 261 8.30 13.36 -4.99
CA TYR A 261 7.47 12.17 -4.76
C TYR A 261 8.22 11.12 -3.94
N PHE A 262 7.54 10.54 -2.95
CA PHE A 262 8.11 9.54 -2.05
C PHE A 262 7.16 8.36 -1.84
N ALA A 263 7.71 7.20 -1.52
CA ALA A 263 6.95 6.01 -1.20
C ALA A 263 6.50 5.99 0.26
N THR A 264 5.26 5.59 0.48
CA THR A 264 4.64 5.42 1.80
C THR A 264 3.95 4.06 1.87
N TYR A 265 4.36 3.20 2.79
CA TYR A 265 3.79 1.86 2.96
C TYR A 265 2.43 1.90 3.65
N ILE A 266 1.50 1.05 3.20
CA ILE A 266 0.12 0.95 3.67
C ILE A 266 -0.36 -0.51 3.79
N ASP A 267 -1.50 -0.72 4.45
CA ASP A 267 -2.13 -2.02 4.75
C ASP A 267 -1.22 -3.04 5.47
N PHE A 268 -0.96 -2.77 6.75
CA PHE A 268 -0.14 -3.61 7.62
C PHE A 268 -0.85 -4.88 8.13
N GLY A 269 -1.97 -5.28 7.53
CA GLY A 269 -2.81 -6.40 7.99
C GLY A 269 -2.14 -7.78 7.94
N SER A 270 -1.11 -7.95 7.10
CA SER A 270 -0.29 -9.18 7.02
C SER A 270 1.07 -9.08 7.73
N SER A 271 1.42 -7.89 8.24
CA SER A 271 2.73 -7.59 8.81
C SER A 271 2.95 -8.21 10.19
N GLN A 272 4.20 -8.50 10.55
CA GLN A 272 4.54 -9.13 11.83
C GLN A 272 5.77 -8.50 12.47
N LEU A 273 5.83 -8.55 13.81
CA LEU A 273 7.03 -8.24 14.58
C LEU A 273 8.02 -9.41 14.50
N LEU A 274 9.32 -9.09 14.44
CA LEU A 274 10.38 -10.06 14.65
C LEU A 274 10.29 -10.64 16.07
N ASP A 275 10.39 -11.96 16.20
CA ASP A 275 10.56 -12.61 17.49
C ASP A 275 11.99 -12.47 18.04
N GLY A 276 12.23 -12.97 19.26
CA GLY A 276 13.56 -12.95 19.89
C GLY A 276 14.65 -13.80 19.18
N ARG A 277 14.33 -14.42 18.04
CA ARG A 277 15.26 -15.14 17.15
C ARG A 277 15.44 -14.41 15.81
N LEU A 278 14.85 -13.23 15.66
CA LEU A 278 14.74 -12.43 14.43
C LEU A 278 13.97 -13.13 13.30
N LEU A 279 12.92 -13.89 13.64
CA LEU A 279 12.06 -14.59 12.70
C LEU A 279 10.58 -14.15 12.80
N VAL A 280 9.83 -14.36 11.73
CA VAL A 280 8.36 -14.20 11.66
C VAL A 280 7.68 -15.51 11.26
N GLY A 281 6.34 -15.59 11.35
CA GLY A 281 5.56 -16.75 10.87
C GLY A 281 5.73 -18.04 11.66
N ALA A 282 6.39 -17.98 12.82
CA ALA A 282 6.69 -19.12 13.68
C ALA A 282 5.53 -19.50 14.63
N GLY A 283 5.65 -20.65 15.31
CA GLY A 283 4.83 -20.97 16.48
C GLY A 283 3.37 -21.30 16.16
N ARG A 284 2.57 -21.56 17.19
CA ARG A 284 1.17 -22.00 17.08
C ARG A 284 0.22 -20.88 16.63
N GLU A 285 0.30 -19.72 17.26
CA GLU A 285 -0.78 -18.73 17.29
C GLU A 285 -0.69 -17.65 16.20
N ASN A 286 0.44 -17.57 15.48
CA ASN A 286 0.56 -16.61 14.37
C ASN A 286 -0.44 -16.91 13.25
N PRO A 287 -1.17 -15.89 12.75
CA PRO A 287 -2.11 -16.04 11.64
C PRO A 287 -1.38 -16.40 10.34
N ALA A 288 -2.13 -16.93 9.37
CA ALA A 288 -1.60 -17.20 8.04
C ALA A 288 -1.34 -15.87 7.32
N ILE A 289 -0.09 -15.61 6.97
CA ILE A 289 0.34 -14.42 6.23
C ILE A 289 -0.30 -14.46 4.83
N LYS A 290 -1.23 -13.53 4.57
CA LYS A 290 -1.93 -13.40 3.29
C LYS A 290 -1.11 -12.47 2.39
N ALA A 291 -0.39 -13.04 1.42
CA ALA A 291 0.50 -12.27 0.54
C ALA A 291 0.27 -12.57 -0.95
N LYS A 292 0.33 -11.55 -1.82
CA LYS A 292 0.07 -11.70 -3.27
C LYS A 292 1.13 -12.57 -3.96
N ILE A 293 0.68 -13.54 -4.77
CA ILE A 293 1.54 -14.65 -5.26
C ILE A 293 2.74 -14.17 -6.07
N THR A 294 2.60 -13.13 -6.90
CA THR A 294 3.67 -12.60 -7.77
C THR A 294 4.89 -12.08 -7.00
N TYR A 295 4.66 -11.44 -5.85
CA TYR A 295 5.70 -10.78 -5.05
C TYR A 295 6.17 -11.66 -3.89
N ARG A 296 5.42 -12.72 -3.56
CA ARG A 296 5.70 -13.64 -2.45
C ARG A 296 7.04 -14.38 -2.63
N SER A 297 7.92 -14.27 -1.63
CA SER A 297 9.21 -14.95 -1.64
C SER A 297 9.12 -16.49 -1.51
N PRO A 298 10.18 -17.23 -1.88
CA PRO A 298 10.23 -18.69 -1.74
C PRO A 298 10.05 -19.17 -0.29
N GLU A 299 10.68 -18.51 0.68
CA GLU A 299 10.60 -18.91 2.09
C GLU A 299 9.24 -18.57 2.75
N LEU A 300 8.60 -17.46 2.38
CA LEU A 300 7.21 -17.17 2.78
C LEU A 300 6.22 -18.17 2.13
N LYS A 301 6.46 -18.57 0.87
CA LYS A 301 5.68 -19.65 0.22
C LYS A 301 5.82 -20.97 0.98
N THR A 302 7.03 -21.33 1.41
CA THR A 302 7.28 -22.53 2.24
C THR A 302 6.59 -22.43 3.61
N ASN A 303 6.71 -21.30 4.32
CA ASN A 303 6.06 -21.12 5.61
C ASN A 303 4.53 -21.20 5.52
N ALA A 304 3.91 -20.69 4.45
CA ALA A 304 2.48 -20.85 4.19
C ALA A 304 2.06 -22.32 3.99
N GLN A 305 2.92 -23.14 3.37
CA GLN A 305 2.70 -24.58 3.22
C GLN A 305 2.87 -25.33 4.56
N GLU A 306 3.89 -25.00 5.35
CA GLU A 306 4.06 -25.51 6.72
C GLU A 306 2.85 -25.17 7.60
N ARG A 307 2.41 -23.90 7.58
CA ARG A 307 1.24 -23.40 8.32
C ARG A 307 -0.03 -24.16 7.94
N THR A 308 -0.23 -24.44 6.66
CA THR A 308 -1.37 -25.23 6.17
C THR A 308 -1.30 -26.69 6.65
N ARG A 309 -0.10 -27.32 6.59
CA ARG A 309 0.13 -28.67 7.11
C ARG A 309 -0.16 -28.75 8.61
N TYR A 310 0.40 -27.83 9.40
CA TYR A 310 0.21 -27.76 10.84
C TYR A 310 -1.27 -27.60 11.24
N ILE A 311 -2.01 -26.69 10.58
CA ILE A 311 -3.45 -26.50 10.84
C ILE A 311 -4.23 -27.80 10.59
N ASN A 312 -3.92 -28.53 9.53
CA ASN A 312 -4.53 -29.83 9.25
C ASN A 312 -4.10 -30.89 10.27
N TYR A 313 -2.82 -30.98 10.61
CA TYR A 313 -2.30 -31.89 11.63
C TYR A 313 -3.01 -31.70 12.99
N VAL A 314 -3.12 -30.45 13.46
CA VAL A 314 -3.81 -30.09 14.70
C VAL A 314 -5.30 -30.43 14.64
N LYS A 315 -5.96 -30.21 13.48
CA LYS A 315 -7.36 -30.59 13.27
C LYS A 315 -7.58 -32.11 13.39
N HIS A 316 -6.66 -32.92 12.89
CA HIS A 316 -6.80 -34.38 12.86
C HIS A 316 -6.37 -35.10 14.15
N HIS A 317 -5.42 -34.55 14.92
CA HIS A 317 -4.87 -35.20 16.13
C HIS A 317 -5.30 -34.50 17.45
N ARG A 318 -6.34 -33.66 17.41
CA ARG A 318 -6.79 -32.83 18.55
C ARG A 318 -7.12 -33.70 19.76
N GLY A 319 -6.34 -33.56 20.84
CA GLY A 319 -6.51 -34.31 22.08
C GLY A 319 -5.79 -35.67 22.14
N ALA A 320 -5.09 -36.07 21.06
CA ALA A 320 -4.32 -37.31 20.99
C ALA A 320 -2.80 -37.10 20.83
N MET A 321 -2.35 -35.93 20.39
CA MET A 321 -0.91 -35.61 20.24
C MET A 321 -0.23 -35.23 21.57
N SER A 322 1.05 -35.58 21.71
CA SER A 322 1.91 -35.01 22.76
C SER A 322 2.43 -33.62 22.38
N LEU A 323 2.88 -32.86 23.38
CA LEU A 323 3.54 -31.55 23.19
C LEU A 323 4.86 -31.66 22.39
N GLN A 324 5.50 -32.83 22.35
CA GLN A 324 6.72 -33.02 21.55
C GLN A 324 6.40 -33.22 20.06
N GLU A 325 5.30 -33.90 19.75
CA GLU A 325 4.84 -34.09 18.37
C GLU A 325 4.28 -32.79 17.80
N GLU A 326 3.47 -32.05 18.57
CA GLU A 326 2.97 -30.74 18.13
C GLU A 326 4.14 -29.79 17.77
N ARG A 327 5.21 -29.78 18.57
CA ARG A 327 6.42 -28.97 18.33
C ARG A 327 7.23 -29.40 17.10
N ARG A 328 7.05 -30.60 16.55
CA ARG A 328 7.72 -31.06 15.31
C ARG A 328 7.03 -30.54 14.06
N GLU A 329 5.69 -30.52 14.06
CA GLU A 329 4.88 -30.03 12.94
C GLU A 329 4.66 -28.51 12.96
N MET A 330 4.93 -27.85 14.10
CA MET A 330 4.78 -26.40 14.26
C MET A 330 5.73 -25.61 13.34
N PRO A 331 5.25 -24.62 12.55
CA PRO A 331 6.11 -23.85 11.65
C PRO A 331 7.21 -23.11 12.41
N LYS A 332 8.45 -23.21 11.91
CA LYS A 332 9.65 -22.75 12.63
C LYS A 332 9.86 -21.24 12.55
N GLY A 333 9.29 -20.63 11.51
CA GLY A 333 9.47 -19.25 11.10
C GLY A 333 10.53 -19.08 10.01
N PHE A 334 10.62 -17.87 9.47
CA PHE A 334 11.56 -17.48 8.41
C PHE A 334 12.03 -16.02 8.63
N ASP A 335 13.09 -15.59 7.94
CA ASP A 335 13.52 -14.17 7.99
C ASP A 335 12.55 -13.33 7.14
N GLY A 336 11.69 -12.57 7.83
CA GLY A 336 10.69 -11.72 7.20
C GLY A 336 11.28 -10.52 6.47
N ARG A 337 12.47 -10.05 6.86
CA ARG A 337 13.14 -8.91 6.22
C ARG A 337 13.73 -9.34 4.88
N ALA A 338 14.36 -10.51 4.84
CA ALA A 338 14.82 -11.10 3.59
C ALA A 338 13.65 -11.41 2.63
N SER A 339 12.47 -11.78 3.16
CA SER A 339 11.24 -11.93 2.39
C SER A 339 10.73 -10.59 1.82
N ASP A 340 10.69 -9.53 2.64
CA ASP A 340 10.32 -8.19 2.18
C ASP A 340 11.29 -7.66 1.11
N LEU A 341 12.59 -7.90 1.30
CA LEU A 341 13.64 -7.54 0.34
C LEU A 341 13.43 -8.22 -1.01
N TYR A 342 13.01 -9.48 -1.02
CA TYR A 342 12.60 -10.16 -2.26
C TYR A 342 11.40 -9.45 -2.90
N SER A 343 10.33 -9.18 -2.15
CA SER A 343 9.13 -8.49 -2.65
C SER A 343 9.46 -7.10 -3.22
N VAL A 344 10.33 -6.33 -2.56
CA VAL A 344 10.82 -5.02 -3.04
C VAL A 344 11.73 -5.18 -4.27
N GLY A 345 12.49 -6.26 -4.39
CA GLY A 345 13.17 -6.63 -5.65
C GLY A 345 12.17 -6.84 -6.80
N VAL A 346 11.08 -7.58 -6.56
CA VAL A 346 10.02 -7.81 -7.56
C VAL A 346 9.34 -6.49 -7.97
N VAL A 347 8.96 -5.65 -7.01
CA VAL A 347 8.39 -4.31 -7.27
C VAL A 347 9.37 -3.42 -8.04
N GLY A 348 10.67 -3.49 -7.75
CA GLY A 348 11.69 -2.72 -8.45
C GLY A 348 11.82 -3.09 -9.92
N ILE A 349 11.77 -4.39 -10.26
CA ILE A 349 11.78 -4.85 -11.65
C ILE A 349 10.55 -4.36 -12.41
N GLU A 350 9.36 -4.40 -11.80
CA GLU A 350 8.13 -3.86 -12.40
C GLU A 350 8.22 -2.34 -12.60
N LEU A 351 8.70 -1.60 -11.59
CA LEU A 351 8.84 -0.14 -11.59
C LEU A 351 9.82 0.35 -12.65
N LEU A 352 11.01 -0.25 -12.75
CA LEU A 352 12.02 0.13 -13.74
C LEU A 352 11.62 -0.23 -15.17
N LEU A 353 10.84 -1.31 -15.36
CA LEU A 353 10.37 -1.72 -16.69
C LEU A 353 9.07 -1.02 -17.11
N TYR A 354 8.31 -0.40 -16.20
CA TYR A 354 6.97 0.15 -16.44
C TYR A 354 6.87 1.07 -17.68
N GLY A 355 7.88 1.91 -17.94
CA GLY A 355 7.92 2.83 -19.07
C GLY A 355 8.13 2.15 -20.44
N PHE A 356 8.68 0.94 -20.46
CA PHE A 356 8.98 0.18 -21.69
C PHE A 356 7.71 -0.51 -22.22
N GLN A 357 6.87 0.27 -22.90
CA GLN A 357 5.65 -0.20 -23.56
C GLN A 357 5.89 -0.29 -25.06
N LEU A 358 6.43 -1.41 -25.52
CA LEU A 358 6.94 -1.62 -26.88
C LEU A 358 6.11 -2.70 -27.61
N PRO A 359 6.10 -2.73 -28.96
CA PRO A 359 5.40 -3.78 -29.70
C PRO A 359 6.04 -5.15 -29.42
N GLY A 360 5.35 -6.01 -28.66
CA GLY A 360 5.87 -7.31 -28.20
C GLY A 360 6.38 -7.34 -26.74
N PHE A 361 6.51 -6.18 -26.08
CA PHE A 361 6.97 -6.10 -24.68
C PHE A 361 6.16 -5.05 -23.91
N LEU A 362 5.34 -5.49 -22.95
CA LEU A 362 4.54 -4.62 -22.08
C LEU A 362 5.15 -4.60 -20.68
N GLY A 363 6.02 -3.62 -20.40
CA GLY A 363 6.76 -3.53 -19.14
C GLY A 363 5.90 -3.54 -17.88
N SER A 364 4.76 -2.83 -17.89
CA SER A 364 3.77 -2.83 -16.80
C SER A 364 3.00 -4.16 -16.62
N ALA A 365 3.28 -5.17 -17.44
CA ALA A 365 2.76 -6.53 -17.32
C ALA A 365 3.89 -7.59 -17.38
N PHE A 366 5.16 -7.16 -17.35
CA PHE A 366 6.31 -8.06 -17.38
C PHE A 366 6.36 -8.92 -16.12
N VAL A 367 6.17 -8.32 -14.95
CA VAL A 367 6.08 -9.02 -13.65
C VAL A 367 4.65 -9.50 -13.44
N SER A 368 4.34 -10.75 -13.83
CA SER A 368 2.97 -11.26 -13.78
C SER A 368 2.92 -12.79 -13.77
N THR A 369 2.27 -13.39 -12.76
CA THR A 369 2.09 -14.86 -12.70
C THR A 369 1.08 -15.41 -13.70
N SER A 370 0.26 -14.57 -14.35
CA SER A 370 -0.74 -14.99 -15.34
C SER A 370 -0.29 -14.79 -16.78
N SER A 371 0.35 -13.66 -17.09
CA SER A 371 0.81 -13.32 -18.45
C SER A 371 2.29 -13.61 -18.71
N ASN A 372 3.12 -13.71 -17.67
CA ASN A 372 4.55 -14.01 -17.80
C ASN A 372 5.09 -14.81 -16.60
N PRO A 373 4.63 -16.05 -16.36
CA PRO A 373 5.02 -16.83 -15.18
C PRO A 373 6.54 -17.14 -15.09
N LYS A 374 7.31 -16.90 -16.16
CA LYS A 374 8.77 -17.01 -16.23
C LYS A 374 9.51 -15.66 -16.17
N TRP A 375 8.85 -14.57 -15.78
CA TRP A 375 9.44 -13.22 -15.75
C TRP A 375 10.78 -13.17 -15.01
N ARG A 376 10.92 -13.93 -13.92
CA ARG A 376 12.14 -14.00 -13.12
C ARG A 376 13.28 -14.66 -13.89
N ASP A 377 12.98 -15.76 -14.55
CA ASP A 377 13.97 -16.53 -15.31
C ASP A 377 14.46 -15.69 -16.49
N PHE A 378 13.56 -15.05 -17.25
CA PHE A 378 13.94 -14.13 -18.33
C PHE A 378 14.77 -12.93 -17.85
N PHE A 379 14.49 -12.37 -16.67
CA PHE A 379 15.27 -11.27 -16.10
C PHE A 379 16.66 -11.72 -15.67
N VAL A 380 16.76 -12.88 -14.99
CA VAL A 380 18.03 -13.45 -14.53
C VAL A 380 18.88 -13.92 -15.72
N GLU A 381 18.33 -14.70 -16.65
CA GLU A 381 19.07 -15.22 -17.82
C GLU A 381 19.61 -14.13 -18.76
N HIS A 382 19.03 -12.91 -18.74
CA HIS A 382 19.55 -11.79 -19.51
C HIS A 382 20.62 -10.97 -18.76
N PHE A 383 20.40 -10.71 -17.47
CA PHE A 383 21.25 -9.79 -16.70
C PHE A 383 22.35 -10.48 -15.86
N ASP A 384 22.23 -11.78 -15.57
CA ASP A 384 23.26 -12.57 -14.89
C ASP A 384 24.39 -12.93 -15.86
N LYS A 385 25.51 -12.22 -15.71
CA LYS A 385 26.70 -12.32 -16.57
C LYS A 385 27.48 -13.63 -16.41
N SER A 386 27.02 -14.56 -15.58
CA SER A 386 27.57 -15.93 -15.54
C SER A 386 27.10 -16.79 -16.73
N GLY A 387 26.03 -16.41 -17.42
CA GLY A 387 25.46 -17.14 -18.56
C GLY A 387 25.72 -16.50 -19.93
N VAL A 388 25.46 -17.28 -20.99
CA VAL A 388 25.24 -16.73 -22.33
C VAL A 388 23.78 -16.31 -22.40
N CYS A 389 23.53 -15.03 -22.73
CA CYS A 389 22.16 -14.51 -22.88
C CYS A 389 21.35 -15.39 -23.86
N PRO A 390 20.11 -15.80 -23.52
CA PRO A 390 19.30 -16.67 -24.36
C PRO A 390 18.99 -16.06 -25.72
N THR A 391 18.59 -16.87 -26.69
CA THR A 391 18.15 -16.42 -28.02
C THR A 391 16.87 -17.17 -28.39
N PRO A 392 15.74 -16.48 -28.66
CA PRO A 392 15.54 -15.02 -28.56
C PRO A 392 15.65 -14.48 -27.11
N CYS A 393 15.84 -13.18 -26.95
CA CYS A 393 15.85 -12.52 -25.64
C CYS A 393 15.07 -11.21 -25.69
N LEU A 394 13.99 -11.16 -24.91
CA LEU A 394 13.07 -10.04 -24.82
C LEU A 394 13.77 -8.68 -24.62
N PHE A 395 14.83 -8.61 -23.82
CA PHE A 395 15.56 -7.37 -23.57
C PHE A 395 16.47 -6.96 -24.73
N CYS A 396 17.21 -7.91 -25.32
CA CYS A 396 18.07 -7.68 -26.49
C CYS A 396 17.25 -7.27 -27.72
N ASP A 397 16.20 -8.05 -28.02
CA ASP A 397 15.35 -7.87 -29.19
C ASP A 397 14.65 -6.49 -29.17
N HIS A 398 14.27 -6.01 -27.98
CA HIS A 398 13.67 -4.70 -27.75
C HIS A 398 14.68 -3.61 -27.33
N LYS A 399 16.00 -3.88 -27.35
CA LYS A 399 17.08 -2.93 -26.97
C LYS A 399 16.84 -2.22 -25.63
N ILE A 400 16.32 -2.96 -24.65
CA ILE A 400 16.04 -2.45 -23.30
C ILE A 400 17.34 -2.39 -22.52
N THR A 401 17.65 -1.22 -21.95
CA THR A 401 18.83 -0.99 -21.11
C THR A 401 18.40 -0.43 -19.76
N LEU A 402 18.95 -1.01 -18.69
CA LEU A 402 18.78 -0.56 -17.31
C LEU A 402 20.17 -0.23 -16.72
N PRO A 403 20.26 0.62 -15.68
CA PRO A 403 21.54 0.89 -15.02
C PRO A 403 22.11 -0.36 -14.36
N GLU A 404 23.41 -0.62 -14.59
CA GLU A 404 24.11 -1.80 -14.06
C GLU A 404 23.94 -1.97 -12.54
N SER A 405 24.13 -0.89 -11.77
CA SER A 405 23.99 -0.88 -10.32
C SER A 405 22.58 -1.29 -9.86
N ALA A 406 21.55 -0.74 -10.51
CA ALA A 406 20.16 -1.10 -10.23
C ALA A 406 19.91 -2.58 -10.54
N VAL A 407 20.41 -3.07 -11.67
CA VAL A 407 20.31 -4.49 -12.07
C VAL A 407 20.97 -5.41 -11.05
N GLN A 408 22.21 -5.12 -10.61
CA GLN A 408 22.91 -5.96 -9.64
C GLN A 408 22.19 -6.00 -8.27
N ILE A 409 21.65 -4.87 -7.81
CA ILE A 409 20.83 -4.82 -6.59
C ILE A 409 19.56 -5.66 -6.78
N LEU A 410 18.82 -5.50 -7.89
CA LEU A 410 17.59 -6.24 -8.14
C LEU A 410 17.81 -7.75 -8.29
N LEU A 411 18.85 -8.18 -9.00
CA LEU A 411 19.25 -9.60 -9.11
C LEU A 411 19.53 -10.21 -7.74
N ARG A 412 20.27 -9.50 -6.89
CA ARG A 412 20.57 -9.92 -5.51
C ARG A 412 19.30 -10.06 -4.68
N LEU A 413 18.39 -9.09 -4.75
CA LEU A 413 17.12 -9.09 -4.01
C LEU A 413 16.18 -10.22 -4.44
N VAL A 414 16.01 -10.49 -5.74
CA VAL A 414 15.20 -11.63 -6.24
C VAL A 414 15.98 -12.98 -6.24
N GLY A 415 17.12 -13.02 -5.57
CA GLY A 415 17.94 -14.21 -5.36
C GLY A 415 17.26 -15.28 -4.50
N LEU A 416 17.59 -16.55 -4.77
CA LEU A 416 17.09 -17.69 -3.99
C LEU A 416 17.83 -17.87 -2.67
N ASP A 417 19.10 -17.44 -2.57
CA ASP A 417 19.81 -17.39 -1.29
C ASP A 417 19.31 -16.19 -0.46
N VAL A 418 18.55 -16.53 0.59
CA VAL A 418 18.00 -15.61 1.59
C VAL A 418 19.07 -14.75 2.25
N LYS A 419 20.29 -15.27 2.46
CA LYS A 419 21.40 -14.53 3.08
C LYS A 419 22.07 -13.57 2.11
N ALA A 420 22.21 -13.97 0.85
CA ALA A 420 22.83 -13.14 -0.18
C ALA A 420 22.05 -11.85 -0.47
N ARG A 421 20.75 -11.78 -0.14
CA ARG A 421 19.92 -10.56 -0.32
C ARG A 421 20.45 -9.34 0.45
N GLY A 422 21.18 -9.55 1.54
CA GLY A 422 21.70 -8.50 2.40
C GLY A 422 20.64 -7.89 3.32
N SER A 423 20.78 -6.60 3.65
CA SER A 423 19.85 -5.82 4.46
C SER A 423 19.22 -4.66 3.68
N ALA A 424 18.12 -4.10 4.20
CA ALA A 424 17.47 -2.93 3.60
C ALA A 424 18.38 -1.69 3.62
N ASP A 425 19.17 -1.50 4.69
CA ASP A 425 20.12 -0.40 4.81
C ASP A 425 21.26 -0.54 3.80
N GLN A 426 21.81 -1.74 3.59
CA GLN A 426 22.78 -2.00 2.52
C GLN A 426 22.18 -1.68 1.14
N ALA A 427 20.99 -2.19 0.84
CA ALA A 427 20.35 -1.97 -0.46
C ALA A 427 20.04 -0.47 -0.70
N ALA A 428 19.57 0.25 0.31
CA ALA A 428 19.32 1.69 0.23
C ALA A 428 20.62 2.49 0.04
N LEU A 429 21.68 2.18 0.80
CA LEU A 429 22.98 2.87 0.71
C LEU A 429 23.65 2.65 -0.65
N GLU A 430 23.66 1.43 -1.18
CA GLU A 430 24.18 1.13 -2.51
C GLU A 430 23.37 1.84 -3.61
N TRP A 431 22.04 1.91 -3.47
CA TRP A 431 21.18 2.62 -4.41
C TRP A 431 21.45 4.13 -4.40
N MET A 432 21.49 4.76 -3.22
CA MET A 432 21.79 6.19 -3.08
C MET A 432 23.21 6.53 -3.54
N ALA A 433 24.20 5.64 -3.34
CA ALA A 433 25.56 5.83 -3.85
C ALA A 433 25.63 5.77 -5.39
N ALA A 434 24.85 4.90 -6.03
CA ALA A 434 24.90 4.72 -7.48
C ALA A 434 23.96 5.65 -8.27
N HIS A 435 22.87 6.12 -7.66
CA HIS A 435 21.85 6.94 -8.31
C HIS A 435 21.71 8.35 -7.72
N GLY A 436 22.34 8.63 -6.58
CA GLY A 436 22.14 9.85 -5.77
C GLY A 436 20.87 9.75 -4.91
N ASP A 437 20.76 10.60 -3.89
CA ASP A 437 19.45 10.87 -3.28
C ASP A 437 18.63 11.78 -4.20
N LYS A 438 18.10 11.16 -5.26
CA LYS A 438 17.25 11.83 -6.24
C LYS A 438 15.82 12.05 -5.75
N THR A 439 15.53 11.91 -4.44
CA THR A 439 14.26 12.44 -3.91
C THR A 439 14.17 13.97 -4.05
N ASP A 440 15.31 14.65 -4.24
CA ASP A 440 15.40 16.05 -4.66
C ASP A 440 15.39 16.30 -6.19
N MET A 441 15.24 15.27 -7.04
CA MET A 441 15.06 15.51 -8.47
C MET A 441 13.63 15.94 -8.78
N THR A 442 13.51 17.18 -9.21
CA THR A 442 12.30 17.80 -9.77
C THR A 442 11.61 16.88 -10.78
N ALA A 443 10.45 16.33 -10.39
CA ALA A 443 9.50 15.85 -11.38
C ALA A 443 9.10 17.04 -12.26
N ALA A 444 9.15 16.88 -13.60
CA ALA A 444 8.63 17.90 -14.50
C ALA A 444 7.16 18.14 -14.16
N GLN A 445 6.74 19.40 -13.99
CA GLN A 445 5.43 19.78 -13.47
C GLN A 445 4.30 18.93 -14.09
N TYR A 446 3.74 18.02 -13.29
CA TYR A 446 2.55 17.25 -13.66
C TYR A 446 1.25 18.07 -13.47
N ASP A 447 1.36 19.40 -13.55
CA ASP A 447 0.29 20.39 -13.45
C ASP A 447 -0.51 20.46 -14.76
N GLY A 448 -1.14 19.32 -15.13
CA GLY A 448 -2.24 19.30 -16.09
C GLY A 448 -3.57 19.67 -15.42
N VAL A 449 -3.78 19.22 -14.19
CA VAL A 449 -4.85 19.66 -13.30
C VAL A 449 -4.39 19.54 -11.85
N VAL A 450 -4.52 20.61 -11.06
CA VAL A 450 -4.56 20.48 -9.59
C VAL A 450 -5.94 19.95 -9.22
N MET A 451 -6.10 18.63 -9.34
CA MET A 451 -7.31 17.93 -8.88
C MET A 451 -7.30 17.80 -7.36
N ASP A 452 -7.65 18.91 -6.70
CA ASP A 452 -8.30 18.85 -5.40
C ASP A 452 -9.68 18.20 -5.61
N ASP A 453 -9.93 17.05 -4.97
CA ASP A 453 -11.24 16.40 -4.84
C ASP A 453 -12.01 16.02 -6.15
N VAL A 454 -11.36 15.94 -7.32
CA VAL A 454 -12.00 15.55 -8.60
C VAL A 454 -11.29 14.35 -9.27
N ASP A 455 -12.07 13.47 -9.92
CA ASP A 455 -11.69 12.31 -10.75
C ASP A 455 -10.67 11.29 -10.22
N MET A 456 -11.10 10.44 -9.29
CA MET A 456 -10.48 9.12 -9.02
C MET A 456 -11.46 7.93 -9.15
N ALA A 457 -12.61 8.14 -9.81
CA ALA A 457 -13.68 7.15 -9.93
C ALA A 457 -13.55 6.26 -11.18
N SER A 458 -12.58 5.32 -11.22
CA SER A 458 -12.68 4.07 -12.00
C SER A 458 -11.48 3.12 -11.83
N HIS A 459 -11.73 1.83 -12.11
CA HIS A 459 -10.72 0.76 -12.29
C HIS A 459 -9.97 0.21 -11.05
N SER A 460 -10.69 -0.06 -9.96
CA SER A 460 -10.30 -1.10 -8.97
C SER A 460 -11.06 -2.41 -9.26
N ALA A 461 -10.82 -3.05 -10.41
CA ALA A 461 -11.70 -4.10 -10.94
C ALA A 461 -11.00 -5.24 -11.71
N SER A 462 -9.83 -5.72 -11.27
CA SER A 462 -9.22 -6.96 -11.79
C SER A 462 -8.11 -7.56 -10.91
N SER A 463 -8.49 -8.15 -9.77
CA SER A 463 -7.64 -9.13 -9.07
C SER A 463 -8.50 -10.11 -8.26
N ALA A 464 -8.66 -11.31 -8.82
CA ALA A 464 -9.06 -12.53 -8.12
C ALA A 464 -7.84 -13.46 -8.03
#